data_AF-R7KFE0-F1
#
_entry.id   AF-R7KFE0-F1
#
_cell.length_a   1.000
_cell.length_b   1.000
_cell.length_c   1.000
_cell.angle_alpha   90.00
_cell.angle_beta   90.00
_cell.angle_gamma   90.00
#
_symmetry.space_group_name_H-M   'P 1'
#
loop_
_entity.id
_entity.type
_entity.pdbx_description
1 polymer ?
#
loop_
_entity_poly.entity_id
_entity_poly.type
_entity_poly.pdbx_seq_one_letter_code
_entity_poly.pdbx_strand_id
1 'polypeptide(L)'
;MRLGITLQETYTLVLVVLVLLAIIGTSYCQWAIRKAVAPEQIERIRVVNSRVKMGWWLIIVFTLAFWAGQNVLLIVFALVSFFTFREFVALTPIKVSDHWALVVSFYIVIPLQYILIGLDRYWLFTVFIPVYLFLLLPVLMSLRPDNDRFLERVAKIQWGVMLSVYCISHAPAIMNFDITRFGSSPSLLLLFYLLIVFLGDLFVVMASSYFGGKTLRDNPHKTVKGILVGGFITILVGYALFWMTPFRTWQALVMATIIVVTGAFGDIVISSVKRSLGSRFLDGDKYIGRGNLERLAPLMFSAPIYYHITQAYFSANW
;
A
#
# COMPACT_ATOMS: atom_id res chain seq x y z
N MET A 1 -1.80 -26.10 -11.19
CA MET A 1 -1.07 -24.87 -11.56
C MET A 1 -0.84 -24.84 -13.05
N ARG A 2 -0.88 -23.66 -13.70
CA ARG A 2 -0.68 -23.54 -15.17
C ARG A 2 0.68 -24.02 -15.66
N LEU A 3 1.69 -24.08 -14.80
CA LEU A 3 3.05 -24.50 -15.13
C LEU A 3 3.36 -25.96 -14.77
N GLY A 4 2.42 -26.73 -14.20
CA GLY A 4 2.66 -28.12 -13.79
C GLY A 4 3.57 -28.30 -12.56
N ILE A 5 4.09 -27.20 -12.00
CA ILE A 5 4.94 -27.17 -10.80
C ILE A 5 4.06 -27.27 -9.53
N THR A 6 4.59 -27.85 -8.46
CA THR A 6 3.89 -27.88 -7.17
C THR A 6 3.78 -26.48 -6.57
N LEU A 7 2.85 -26.31 -5.63
CA LEU A 7 2.66 -25.04 -4.96
C LEU A 7 3.93 -24.61 -4.22
N GLN A 8 4.50 -25.51 -3.43
CA GLN A 8 5.71 -25.25 -2.65
C GLN A 8 6.92 -24.85 -3.52
N GLU A 9 7.15 -25.55 -4.64
CA GLU A 9 8.22 -25.21 -5.60
C GLU A 9 8.01 -23.84 -6.25
N THR A 10 6.75 -23.48 -6.55
CA THR A 10 6.43 -22.15 -7.08
C THR A 10 6.76 -21.07 -6.05
N TYR A 11 6.40 -21.27 -4.78
CA TYR A 11 6.71 -20.33 -3.70
C TYR A 11 8.21 -20.18 -3.48
N THR A 12 8.95 -21.28 -3.43
CA THR A 12 10.41 -21.23 -3.23
C THR A 12 11.11 -20.57 -4.40
N LEU A 13 10.72 -20.88 -5.64
CA LEU A 13 11.28 -20.25 -6.84
C LEU A 13 11.05 -18.74 -6.81
N VAL A 14 9.82 -18.30 -6.55
CA VAL A 14 9.48 -16.88 -6.51
C VAL A 14 10.22 -16.17 -5.37
N LEU A 15 10.31 -16.79 -4.19
CA LEU A 15 11.07 -16.23 -3.07
C LEU A 15 12.56 -16.08 -3.41
N VAL A 16 13.18 -17.11 -4.00
CA VAL A 16 14.59 -17.07 -4.42
C VAL A 16 14.81 -15.96 -5.45
N VAL A 17 13.94 -15.85 -6.45
CA VAL A 17 14.03 -14.78 -7.46
C VAL A 17 13.90 -13.40 -6.82
N LEU A 18 12.95 -13.19 -5.90
CA LEU A 18 12.78 -11.91 -5.22
C LEU A 18 14.00 -11.55 -4.36
N VAL A 19 14.56 -12.52 -3.62
CA VAL A 19 15.76 -12.32 -2.81
C VAL A 19 16.96 -11.98 -3.69
N LEU A 20 17.17 -12.72 -4.79
CA LEU A 20 18.25 -12.44 -5.74
C LEU A 20 18.11 -11.04 -6.35
N LEU A 21 16.92 -10.65 -6.80
CA LEU A 21 16.66 -9.32 -7.34
C LEU A 21 16.90 -8.22 -6.29
N ALA A 22 16.51 -8.44 -5.03
CA ALA A 22 16.75 -7.51 -3.95
C ALA A 22 18.25 -7.36 -3.64
N ILE A 23 19.00 -8.47 -3.61
CA ILE A 23 20.46 -8.46 -3.38
C ILE A 23 21.17 -7.76 -4.54
N ILE A 24 20.84 -8.10 -5.79
CA ILE A 24 21.43 -7.47 -6.98
C ILE A 24 21.10 -5.97 -7.00
N GLY A 25 19.84 -5.59 -6.77
CA GLY A 25 19.40 -4.21 -6.76
C GLY A 25 20.10 -3.37 -5.68
N THR A 26 20.19 -3.91 -4.46
CA THR A 26 20.89 -3.23 -3.34
C THR A 26 22.38 -3.10 -3.59
N SER A 27 23.02 -4.15 -4.09
CA SER A 27 24.45 -4.16 -4.44
C SER A 27 24.76 -3.17 -5.56
N TYR A 28 23.94 -3.15 -6.62
CA TYR A 28 24.07 -2.21 -7.72
C TYR A 28 23.91 -0.76 -7.24
N CYS A 29 22.90 -0.47 -6.42
CA CYS A 29 22.71 0.87 -5.87
C CYS A 29 23.90 1.32 -5.00
N GLN A 30 24.44 0.43 -4.17
CA GLN A 30 25.62 0.75 -3.35
C GLN A 30 26.86 0.99 -4.21
N TRP A 31 27.09 0.17 -5.23
CA TRP A 31 28.18 0.36 -6.19
C TRP A 31 28.04 1.67 -6.96
N ALA A 32 26.82 1.98 -7.43
CA ALA A 32 26.53 3.21 -8.17
C ALA A 32 26.73 4.47 -7.31
N ILE A 33 26.36 4.43 -6.03
CA ILE A 33 26.62 5.53 -5.08
C ILE A 33 28.13 5.76 -4.91
N ARG A 34 28.92 4.68 -4.78
CA ARG A 34 30.39 4.80 -4.62
C ARG A 34 31.08 5.40 -5.85
N LYS A 35 30.48 5.25 -7.04
CA LYS A 35 31.02 5.79 -8.30
C LYS A 35 30.48 7.18 -8.66
N ALA A 36 29.41 7.63 -8.04
CA ALA A 36 28.79 8.91 -8.36
C ALA A 36 29.64 10.06 -7.80
N VAL A 37 29.97 11.02 -8.68
CA VAL A 37 30.80 12.18 -8.33
C VAL A 37 29.93 13.42 -8.06
N ALA A 38 28.82 13.57 -8.79
CA ALA A 38 27.93 14.73 -8.67
C ALA A 38 26.90 14.55 -7.54
N PRO A 39 26.62 15.59 -6.72
CA PRO A 39 25.69 15.51 -5.59
C PRO A 39 24.25 15.16 -6.02
N GLU A 40 23.78 15.70 -7.15
CA GLU A 40 22.45 15.39 -7.70
C GLU A 40 22.32 13.92 -8.11
N GLN A 41 23.39 13.34 -8.66
CA GLN A 41 23.41 11.93 -9.06
C GLN A 41 23.35 11.01 -7.83
N ILE A 42 24.05 11.38 -6.76
CA ILE A 42 24.01 10.65 -5.48
C ILE A 42 22.60 10.66 -4.90
N GLU A 43 21.91 11.81 -4.93
CA GLU A 43 20.54 11.92 -4.43
C GLU A 43 19.57 11.05 -5.23
N ARG A 44 19.64 11.08 -6.57
CA ARG A 44 18.83 10.23 -7.45
C ARG A 44 19.00 8.74 -7.13
N ILE A 45 20.24 8.28 -6.96
CA ILE A 45 20.51 6.87 -6.63
C ILE A 45 20.04 6.54 -5.20
N ARG A 46 20.16 7.48 -4.25
CA ARG A 46 19.66 7.29 -2.87
C ARG A 46 18.15 7.09 -2.84
N VAL A 47 17.41 7.82 -3.67
CA VAL A 47 15.95 7.67 -3.81
C VAL A 47 15.62 6.28 -4.35
N VAL A 48 16.27 5.84 -5.43
CA VAL A 48 16.08 4.48 -5.98
C VAL A 48 16.44 3.40 -4.94
N ASN A 49 17.58 3.56 -4.25
CA ASN A 49 18.02 2.63 -3.21
C ASN A 49 17.01 2.52 -2.06
N SER A 50 16.34 3.62 -1.70
CA SER A 50 15.29 3.60 -0.68
C SER A 50 14.10 2.72 -1.10
N ARG A 51 13.74 2.71 -2.39
CA ARG A 51 12.67 1.86 -2.95
C ARG A 51 13.11 0.40 -3.03
N VAL A 52 14.34 0.14 -3.48
CA VAL A 52 14.87 -1.23 -3.50
C VAL A 52 14.93 -1.82 -2.08
N LYS A 53 15.35 -1.03 -1.07
CA LYS A 53 15.33 -1.47 0.33
C LYS A 53 13.93 -1.82 0.83
N MET A 54 12.89 -1.13 0.34
CA MET A 54 11.50 -1.45 0.67
C MET A 54 11.07 -2.82 0.11
N GLY A 55 11.74 -3.33 -0.93
CA GLY A 55 11.49 -4.67 -1.48
C GLY A 55 11.74 -5.79 -0.47
N TRP A 56 12.58 -5.57 0.53
CA TRP A 56 12.75 -6.52 1.64
C TRP A 56 11.47 -6.70 2.45
N TRP A 57 10.65 -5.66 2.58
CA TRP A 57 9.36 -5.78 3.25
C TRP A 57 8.40 -6.69 2.47
N LEU A 58 8.39 -6.60 1.13
CA LEU A 58 7.62 -7.50 0.28
C LEU A 58 8.04 -8.96 0.47
N ILE A 59 9.36 -9.23 0.55
CA ILE A 59 9.91 -10.56 0.83
C ILE A 59 9.44 -11.08 2.19
N ILE A 60 9.50 -10.25 3.23
CA ILE A 60 9.04 -10.61 4.58
C ILE A 60 7.55 -10.95 4.55
N VAL A 61 6.72 -10.07 3.99
CA VAL A 61 5.27 -10.28 3.92
C VAL A 61 4.92 -11.54 3.15
N PHE A 62 5.59 -11.79 2.02
CA PHE A 62 5.38 -13.01 1.25
C PHE A 62 5.78 -14.27 2.01
N THR A 63 6.93 -14.23 2.69
CA THR A 63 7.40 -15.34 3.53
C THR A 63 6.41 -15.63 4.63
N LEU A 64 5.90 -14.61 5.32
CA LEU A 64 4.89 -14.76 6.37
C LEU A 64 3.55 -15.26 5.83
N ALA A 65 3.07 -14.74 4.70
CA ALA A 65 1.83 -15.18 4.09
C ALA A 65 1.86 -16.67 3.73
N PHE A 66 3.01 -17.18 3.28
CA PHE A 66 3.17 -18.58 2.90
C PHE A 66 3.45 -19.51 4.10
N TRP A 67 4.38 -19.15 4.98
CA TRP A 67 4.84 -20.03 6.07
C TRP A 67 4.09 -19.84 7.39
N ALA A 68 3.74 -18.60 7.74
CA ALA A 68 3.15 -18.26 9.03
C ALA A 68 1.61 -18.17 8.99
N GLY A 69 1.04 -18.18 7.78
CA GLY A 69 -0.39 -18.17 7.54
C GLY A 69 -1.05 -16.81 7.74
N GLN A 70 -2.37 -16.79 7.56
CA GLN A 70 -3.19 -15.57 7.54
C GLN A 70 -3.17 -14.80 8.87
N ASN A 71 -3.22 -15.50 10.01
CA ASN A 71 -3.29 -14.84 11.32
C ASN A 71 -2.08 -13.94 11.60
N VAL A 72 -0.87 -14.42 11.27
CA VAL A 72 0.35 -13.62 11.43
C VAL A 72 0.38 -12.45 10.46
N LEU A 73 -0.10 -12.65 9.22
CA LEU A 73 -0.22 -11.58 8.24
C LEU A 73 -1.16 -10.46 8.72
N LEU A 74 -2.31 -10.82 9.32
CA LEU A 74 -3.26 -9.85 9.89
C LEU A 74 -2.61 -9.02 11.00
N ILE A 75 -1.84 -9.64 11.89
CA ILE A 75 -1.11 -8.93 12.95
C ILE A 75 -0.10 -7.95 12.35
N VAL A 76 0.68 -8.38 11.35
CA VAL A 76 1.66 -7.50 10.69
C VAL A 76 0.99 -6.30 10.04
N PHE A 77 -0.08 -6.51 9.28
CA PHE A 77 -0.79 -5.40 8.66
C PHE A 77 -1.52 -4.52 9.68
N ALA A 78 -1.99 -5.07 10.81
CA ALA A 78 -2.54 -4.27 11.91
C ALA A 78 -1.48 -3.34 12.51
N LEU A 79 -0.25 -3.81 12.69
CA LEU A 79 0.88 -2.98 13.13
C LEU A 79 1.22 -1.91 12.10
N VAL A 80 1.24 -2.24 10.81
CA VAL A 80 1.44 -1.26 9.74
C VAL A 80 0.35 -0.19 9.78
N SER A 81 -0.92 -0.58 9.90
CA SER A 81 -2.04 0.34 10.04
C SER A 81 -1.92 1.24 11.26
N PHE A 82 -1.48 0.68 12.40
CA PHE A 82 -1.21 1.45 13.62
C PHE A 82 -0.13 2.50 13.42
N PHE A 83 1.02 2.12 12.84
CA PHE A 83 2.13 3.06 12.62
C PHE A 83 1.78 4.12 11.57
N THR A 84 1.09 3.75 10.49
CA THR A 84 0.64 4.70 9.46
C THR A 84 -0.41 5.65 10.03
N PHE A 85 -1.34 5.17 10.85
CA PHE A 85 -2.32 6.04 11.51
C PHE A 85 -1.64 6.98 12.50
N ARG A 86 -0.67 6.50 13.29
CA ARG A 86 0.14 7.32 14.20
C ARG A 86 0.88 8.42 13.46
N GLU A 87 1.49 8.09 12.32
CA GLU A 87 2.16 9.07 11.48
C GLU A 87 1.18 10.14 10.97
N PHE A 88 0.02 9.72 10.45
CA PHE A 88 -1.03 10.63 9.98
C PHE A 88 -1.53 11.59 11.08
N VAL A 89 -1.81 11.06 12.27
CA VAL A 89 -2.22 11.82 13.45
C VAL A 89 -1.13 12.81 13.87
N ALA A 90 0.14 12.40 13.85
CA ALA A 90 1.25 13.28 14.19
C ALA A 90 1.50 14.43 13.19
N LEU A 91 0.95 14.35 11.98
CA LEU A 91 1.06 15.35 10.93
C LEU A 91 -0.15 16.29 10.88
N THR A 92 -1.27 15.88 11.47
CA THR A 92 -2.51 16.66 11.49
C THR A 92 -2.63 17.44 12.81
N PRO A 93 -3.07 18.70 12.78
CA PRO A 93 -3.29 19.46 14.00
C PRO A 93 -4.50 18.90 14.76
N ILE A 94 -4.26 18.31 15.92
CA ILE A 94 -5.26 17.64 16.74
C ILE A 94 -5.36 18.32 18.11
N LYS A 95 -6.58 18.40 18.64
CA LYS A 95 -6.84 18.96 19.97
C LYS A 95 -7.06 17.89 21.02
N VAL A 96 -6.92 18.27 22.28
CA VAL A 96 -7.24 17.42 23.44
C VAL A 96 -8.72 16.99 23.44
N SER A 97 -9.62 17.80 22.85
CA SER A 97 -11.03 17.45 22.65
C SER A 97 -11.22 16.14 21.87
N ASP A 98 -10.29 15.82 20.98
CA ASP A 98 -10.42 14.71 20.03
C ASP A 98 -9.83 13.39 20.59
N HIS A 99 -9.36 13.41 21.84
CA HIS A 99 -8.65 12.29 22.47
C HIS A 99 -9.44 10.98 22.46
N TRP A 100 -10.73 11.01 22.80
CA TRP A 100 -11.57 9.81 22.84
C TRP A 100 -11.76 9.18 21.46
N ALA A 101 -11.95 10.01 20.43
CA ALA A 101 -12.06 9.53 19.05
C ALA A 101 -10.77 8.84 18.59
N LEU A 102 -9.61 9.37 18.98
CA LEU A 102 -8.32 8.74 18.70
C LEU A 102 -8.13 7.43 19.49
N VAL A 103 -8.44 7.40 20.78
CA VAL A 103 -8.33 6.20 21.61
C VAL A 103 -9.17 5.07 21.03
N VAL A 104 -10.43 5.33 20.69
CA VAL A 104 -11.30 4.35 20.03
C VAL A 104 -10.70 3.91 18.69
N SER A 105 -10.16 4.83 17.90
CA SER A 105 -9.55 4.51 16.60
C SER A 105 -8.30 3.62 16.74
N PHE A 106 -7.42 3.89 17.70
CA PHE A 106 -6.19 3.11 17.89
C PHE A 106 -6.44 1.74 18.53
N TYR A 107 -7.24 1.69 19.59
CA TYR A 107 -7.32 0.53 20.46
C TYR A 107 -8.54 -0.35 20.22
N ILE A 108 -9.57 0.15 19.54
CA ILE A 108 -10.79 -0.62 19.25
C ILE A 108 -10.91 -0.86 17.75
N VAL A 109 -10.89 0.20 16.94
CA VAL A 109 -11.14 0.10 15.49
C VAL A 109 -10.11 -0.76 14.79
N ILE A 110 -8.81 -0.54 15.05
CA ILE A 110 -7.75 -1.34 14.41
C ILE A 110 -7.91 -2.83 14.76
N PRO A 111 -7.90 -3.27 16.04
CA PRO A 111 -8.07 -4.69 16.35
C PRO A 111 -9.37 -5.27 15.79
N LEU A 112 -10.49 -4.56 15.93
CA LEU A 112 -11.79 -5.03 15.48
C LEU A 112 -11.83 -5.23 13.95
N GLN A 113 -11.28 -4.29 13.17
CA GLN A 113 -11.21 -4.41 11.70
C GLN A 113 -10.47 -5.68 11.28
N TYR A 114 -9.33 -5.98 11.90
CA TYR A 114 -8.52 -7.16 11.56
C TYR A 114 -9.13 -8.47 12.09
N ILE A 115 -9.81 -8.44 13.24
CA ILE A 115 -10.59 -9.58 13.74
C ILE A 115 -11.73 -9.90 12.79
N LEU A 116 -12.48 -8.89 12.30
CA LEU A 116 -13.56 -9.10 11.34
C LEU A 116 -13.09 -9.75 10.03
N ILE A 117 -11.89 -9.40 9.57
CA ILE A 117 -11.25 -10.06 8.42
C ILE A 117 -10.87 -11.50 8.76
N GLY A 118 -10.28 -11.76 9.94
CA GLY A 118 -9.93 -13.11 10.38
C GLY A 118 -11.14 -14.04 10.58
N LEU A 119 -12.30 -13.48 10.90
CA LEU A 119 -13.59 -14.19 10.99
C LEU A 119 -14.30 -14.35 9.64
N ASP A 120 -13.67 -13.92 8.56
CA ASP A 120 -14.19 -13.96 7.19
C ASP A 120 -15.59 -13.33 7.02
N ARG A 121 -15.82 -12.20 7.71
CA ARG A 121 -17.09 -11.47 7.63
C ARG A 121 -16.98 -10.31 6.65
N TYR A 122 -16.95 -10.64 5.35
CA TYR A 122 -16.84 -9.67 4.24
C TYR A 122 -17.74 -8.44 4.41
N TRP A 123 -19.04 -8.67 4.61
CA TRP A 123 -20.01 -7.57 4.71
C TRP A 123 -19.73 -6.64 5.89
N LEU A 124 -19.26 -7.19 7.03
CA LEU A 124 -19.00 -6.40 8.24
C LEU A 124 -17.77 -5.53 8.07
N PHE A 125 -16.62 -6.09 7.69
CA PHE A 125 -15.37 -5.31 7.67
C PHE A 125 -15.39 -4.22 6.58
N THR A 126 -16.18 -4.41 5.52
CA THR A 126 -16.31 -3.44 4.43
C THR A 126 -17.22 -2.27 4.78
N VAL A 127 -18.27 -2.47 5.58
CA VAL A 127 -19.16 -1.38 6.03
C VAL A 127 -18.74 -0.78 7.39
N PHE A 128 -17.93 -1.49 8.18
CA PHE A 128 -17.57 -1.10 9.55
C PHE A 128 -16.99 0.31 9.63
N ILE A 129 -15.96 0.60 8.84
CA ILE A 129 -15.32 1.91 8.86
C ILE A 129 -16.16 2.95 8.09
N PRO A 130 -16.52 2.75 6.81
CA PRO A 130 -17.17 3.79 6.01
C PRO A 130 -18.58 4.17 6.49
N VAL A 131 -19.30 3.27 7.17
CA VAL A 131 -20.67 3.52 7.64
C VAL A 131 -20.68 3.71 9.15
N TYR A 132 -20.41 2.67 9.93
CA TYR A 132 -20.62 2.70 11.37
C TYR A 132 -19.63 3.63 12.08
N LEU A 133 -18.34 3.54 11.76
CA LEU A 133 -17.34 4.38 12.40
C LEU A 133 -17.45 5.85 11.97
N PHE A 134 -17.78 6.10 10.70
CA PHE A 134 -18.00 7.47 10.22
C PHE A 134 -19.20 8.13 10.93
N LEU A 135 -20.23 7.38 11.32
CA LEU A 135 -21.31 7.92 12.16
C LEU A 135 -20.92 8.05 13.63
N LEU A 136 -20.10 7.12 14.15
CA LEU A 136 -19.69 7.09 15.56
C LEU A 136 -18.67 8.19 15.92
N LEU A 137 -17.67 8.45 15.07
CA LEU A 137 -16.59 9.40 15.36
C LEU A 137 -17.09 10.82 15.65
N PRO A 138 -18.00 11.43 14.85
CA PRO A 138 -18.58 12.74 15.17
C PRO A 138 -19.30 12.75 16.52
N VAL A 139 -20.03 11.67 16.86
CA VAL A 139 -20.72 11.54 18.14
C VAL A 139 -19.71 11.57 19.29
N LEU A 140 -18.64 10.77 19.21
CA LEU A 140 -17.56 10.76 20.22
C LEU A 140 -16.89 12.12 20.37
N MET A 141 -16.68 12.84 19.27
CA MET A 141 -16.07 14.17 19.28
C MET A 141 -17.01 15.25 19.82
N SER A 142 -18.32 15.09 19.67
CA SER A 142 -19.34 16.01 20.21
C SER A 142 -19.55 15.88 21.73
N LEU A 143 -19.06 14.82 22.37
CA LEU A 143 -19.16 14.62 23.82
C LEU A 143 -18.47 15.74 24.61
N ARG A 144 -17.50 16.43 24.00
CA ARG A 144 -16.87 17.62 24.56
C ARG A 144 -17.33 18.85 23.78
N PRO A 145 -17.79 19.93 24.45
CA PRO A 145 -18.25 21.15 23.79
C PRO A 145 -17.05 21.95 23.23
N ASP A 146 -16.47 21.49 22.12
CA ASP A 146 -15.47 22.21 21.33
C ASP A 146 -15.93 22.32 19.86
N ASN A 147 -16.48 23.49 19.52
CA ASN A 147 -17.02 23.76 18.19
C ASN A 147 -15.96 24.30 17.19
N ASP A 148 -14.74 24.58 17.62
CA ASP A 148 -13.75 25.29 16.80
C ASP A 148 -13.22 24.43 15.65
N ARG A 149 -13.71 24.67 14.42
CA ARG A 149 -13.42 23.83 13.25
C ARG A 149 -13.82 22.37 13.44
N PHE A 150 -14.89 22.10 14.21
CA PHE A 150 -15.36 20.76 14.53
C PHE A 150 -15.43 19.83 13.31
N LEU A 151 -16.06 20.28 12.22
CA LEU A 151 -16.20 19.51 10.98
C LEU A 151 -14.84 19.16 10.35
N GLU A 152 -13.88 20.10 10.34
CA GLU A 152 -12.54 19.81 9.80
C GLU A 152 -11.81 18.75 10.62
N ARG A 153 -11.95 18.77 11.96
CA ARG A 153 -11.29 17.80 12.85
C ARG A 153 -11.88 16.40 12.66
N VAL A 154 -13.21 16.31 12.64
CA VAL A 154 -13.94 15.06 12.36
C VAL A 154 -13.51 14.48 11.02
N ALA A 155 -13.54 15.29 9.96
CA ALA A 155 -13.16 14.86 8.61
C ALA A 155 -11.71 14.37 8.54
N LYS A 156 -10.77 15.04 9.23
CA LYS A 156 -9.36 14.61 9.28
C LYS A 156 -9.20 13.25 9.94
N ILE A 157 -9.85 13.00 11.08
CA ILE A 157 -9.76 11.71 11.78
C ILE A 157 -10.42 10.60 10.96
N GLN A 158 -11.64 10.82 10.47
CA GLN A 158 -12.35 9.87 9.60
C GLN A 158 -11.52 9.49 8.38
N TRP A 159 -10.96 10.49 7.68
CA TRP A 159 -10.12 10.25 6.51
C TRP A 159 -8.82 9.52 6.85
N GLY A 160 -8.20 9.88 7.98
CA GLY A 160 -7.03 9.19 8.52
C GLY A 160 -7.30 7.71 8.72
N VAL A 161 -8.38 7.36 9.44
CA VAL A 161 -8.74 5.96 9.70
C VAL A 161 -9.12 5.22 8.41
N MET A 162 -9.86 5.87 7.50
CA MET A 162 -10.19 5.31 6.20
C MET A 162 -8.93 4.90 5.43
N LEU A 163 -7.93 5.79 5.40
CA LEU A 163 -6.70 5.56 4.67
C LEU A 163 -5.75 4.58 5.36
N SER A 164 -5.51 4.73 6.64
CA SER A 164 -4.49 3.95 7.35
C SER A 164 -5.00 2.62 7.87
N VAL A 165 -6.32 2.43 8.00
CA VAL A 165 -6.90 1.20 8.55
C VAL A 165 -7.73 0.49 7.48
N TYR A 166 -8.82 1.11 7.00
CA TYR A 166 -9.72 0.46 6.04
C TYR A 166 -8.98 0.08 4.76
N CYS A 167 -8.33 1.04 4.10
CA CYS A 167 -7.61 0.82 2.86
C CYS A 167 -6.49 -0.23 3.00
N ILE A 168 -5.68 -0.14 4.04
CA ILE A 168 -4.56 -1.09 4.27
C ILE A 168 -5.08 -2.49 4.60
N SER A 169 -6.20 -2.62 5.34
CA SER A 169 -6.75 -3.92 5.73
C SER A 169 -7.26 -4.74 4.55
N HIS A 170 -7.56 -4.12 3.40
CA HIS A 170 -8.00 -4.84 2.20
C HIS A 170 -6.88 -5.66 1.54
N ALA A 171 -5.61 -5.34 1.80
CA ALA A 171 -4.50 -6.14 1.29
C ALA A 171 -4.50 -7.56 1.90
N PRO A 172 -4.40 -7.76 3.23
CA PRO A 172 -4.43 -9.10 3.80
C PRO A 172 -5.79 -9.79 3.68
N ALA A 173 -6.90 -9.04 3.49
CA ALA A 173 -8.21 -9.64 3.22
C ALA A 173 -8.25 -10.46 1.92
N ILE A 174 -7.31 -10.23 0.98
CA ILE A 174 -7.16 -11.06 -0.24
C ILE A 174 -6.90 -12.53 0.11
N MET A 175 -6.35 -12.83 1.30
CA MET A 175 -6.11 -14.20 1.75
C MET A 175 -7.41 -15.00 1.99
N ASN A 176 -8.55 -14.33 2.17
CA ASN A 176 -9.83 -14.99 2.46
C ASN A 176 -10.50 -15.58 1.22
N PHE A 177 -10.06 -15.20 0.02
CA PHE A 177 -10.69 -15.71 -1.20
C PHE A 177 -10.51 -17.22 -1.32
N ASP A 178 -11.61 -17.94 -1.55
CA ASP A 178 -11.52 -19.34 -1.95
C ASP A 178 -11.20 -19.42 -3.46
N ILE A 179 -9.97 -19.83 -3.78
CA ILE A 179 -9.46 -19.88 -5.14
C ILE A 179 -9.27 -21.34 -5.55
N THR A 180 -10.24 -21.88 -6.29
CA THR A 180 -10.16 -23.23 -6.86
C THR A 180 -9.70 -23.24 -8.32
N ARG A 181 -9.71 -22.08 -8.99
CA ARG A 181 -9.44 -21.96 -10.42
C ARG A 181 -7.94 -21.94 -10.74
N PHE A 182 -7.54 -22.71 -11.76
CA PHE A 182 -6.16 -22.81 -12.30
C PHE A 182 -5.08 -23.27 -11.30
N GLY A 183 -5.47 -23.77 -10.13
CA GLY A 183 -4.54 -24.15 -9.06
C GLY A 183 -3.72 -22.97 -8.52
N SER A 184 -4.28 -21.75 -8.61
CA SER A 184 -3.74 -20.57 -7.93
C SER A 184 -4.06 -20.63 -6.44
N SER A 185 -3.41 -19.76 -5.65
CA SER A 185 -3.57 -19.71 -4.20
C SER A 185 -3.76 -18.26 -3.74
N PRO A 186 -4.49 -18.02 -2.63
CA PRO A 186 -4.75 -16.66 -2.13
C PRO A 186 -3.46 -15.88 -1.85
N SER A 187 -2.42 -16.55 -1.38
CA SER A 187 -1.11 -15.94 -1.14
C SER A 187 -0.35 -15.61 -2.44
N LEU A 188 -0.55 -16.34 -3.54
CA LEU A 188 -0.04 -15.94 -4.86
C LEU A 188 -0.78 -14.72 -5.40
N LEU A 189 -2.09 -14.62 -5.14
CA LEU A 189 -2.89 -13.48 -5.55
C LEU A 189 -2.52 -12.21 -4.78
N LEU A 190 -2.32 -12.33 -3.47
CA LEU A 190 -1.77 -11.26 -2.63
C LEU A 190 -0.38 -10.86 -3.11
N LEU A 191 0.49 -11.83 -3.41
CA LEU A 191 1.83 -11.53 -3.91
C LEU A 191 1.76 -10.79 -5.25
N PHE A 192 0.94 -11.26 -6.19
CA PHE A 192 0.75 -10.56 -7.46
C PHE A 192 0.38 -9.09 -7.22
N TYR A 193 -0.63 -8.83 -6.38
CA TYR A 193 -1.04 -7.48 -6.04
C TYR A 193 0.10 -6.65 -5.45
N LEU A 194 0.76 -7.14 -4.39
CA LEU A 194 1.84 -6.42 -3.72
C LEU A 194 3.06 -6.19 -4.63
N LEU A 195 3.36 -7.15 -5.52
CA LEU A 195 4.44 -7.06 -6.48
C LEU A 195 4.16 -5.98 -7.53
N ILE A 196 2.93 -5.88 -8.04
CA ILE A 196 2.55 -4.82 -8.97
C ILE A 196 2.60 -3.44 -8.31
N VAL A 197 2.12 -3.32 -7.06
CA VAL A 197 2.24 -2.06 -6.30
C VAL A 197 3.71 -1.68 -6.11
N PHE A 198 4.54 -2.63 -5.68
CA PHE A 198 5.96 -2.40 -5.42
C PHE A 198 6.76 -2.06 -6.68
N LEU A 199 6.63 -2.88 -7.73
CA LEU A 199 7.31 -2.65 -9.01
C LEU A 199 6.79 -1.39 -9.69
N GLY A 200 5.51 -1.07 -9.54
CA GLY A 200 4.91 0.20 -9.95
C GLY A 200 5.66 1.39 -9.40
N ASP A 201 5.79 1.46 -8.07
CA ASP A 201 6.52 2.54 -7.41
C ASP A 201 8.00 2.57 -7.82
N LEU A 202 8.66 1.41 -7.88
CA LEU A 202 10.07 1.28 -8.25
C LEU A 202 10.34 1.74 -9.69
N PHE A 203 9.59 1.25 -10.67
CA PHE A 203 9.76 1.59 -12.07
C PHE A 203 9.41 3.05 -12.36
N VAL A 204 8.38 3.60 -11.71
CA VAL A 204 8.05 5.02 -11.83
C VAL A 204 9.19 5.88 -11.29
N VAL A 205 9.76 5.56 -10.13
CA VAL A 205 10.88 6.31 -9.55
C VAL A 205 12.15 6.20 -10.42
N MET A 206 12.47 5.00 -10.92
CA MET A 206 13.63 4.82 -11.81
C MET A 206 13.45 5.56 -13.14
N ALA A 207 12.28 5.46 -13.78
CA ALA A 207 11.98 6.19 -15.01
C ALA A 207 11.99 7.70 -14.78
N SER A 208 11.46 8.17 -13.65
CA SER A 208 11.48 9.59 -13.27
C SER A 208 12.90 10.13 -13.10
N SER A 209 13.78 9.32 -12.48
CA SER A 209 15.20 9.64 -12.29
C SER A 209 15.99 9.68 -13.61
N TYR A 210 15.68 8.77 -14.53
CA TYR A 210 16.36 8.64 -15.82
C TYR A 210 15.90 9.67 -16.86
N PHE A 211 14.59 9.77 -17.11
CA PHE A 211 14.05 10.65 -18.15
C PHE A 211 13.86 12.10 -17.68
N GLY A 212 13.84 12.33 -16.37
CA GLY A 212 13.58 13.65 -15.79
C GLY A 212 12.24 14.25 -16.25
N GLY A 213 12.17 15.59 -16.23
CA GLY A 213 11.03 16.36 -16.72
C GLY A 213 10.15 16.95 -15.62
N LYS A 214 8.92 17.33 -15.99
CA LYS A 214 7.97 18.00 -15.08
C LYS A 214 7.59 17.06 -13.93
N THR A 215 7.88 17.50 -12.71
CA THR A 215 7.49 16.80 -11.48
C THR A 215 5.97 16.83 -11.32
N LEU A 216 5.43 15.76 -10.75
CA LEU A 216 4.00 15.65 -10.45
C LEU A 216 3.72 16.42 -9.16
N ARG A 217 3.00 17.55 -9.25
CA ARG A 217 2.42 18.31 -8.12
C ARG A 217 3.31 18.31 -6.86
N ASP A 218 4.57 18.72 -7.02
CA ASP A 218 5.57 18.87 -5.95
C ASP A 218 6.12 17.57 -5.33
N ASN A 219 5.93 16.40 -5.95
CA ASN A 219 6.74 15.22 -5.64
C ASN A 219 8.09 15.31 -6.40
N PRO A 220 9.21 15.61 -5.73
CA PRO A 220 10.50 15.81 -6.41
C PRO A 220 11.01 14.53 -7.08
N HIS A 221 10.49 13.36 -6.70
CA HIS A 221 10.99 12.06 -7.13
C HIS A 221 10.12 11.37 -8.19
N LYS A 222 8.96 11.93 -8.54
CA LYS A 222 8.04 11.36 -9.54
C LYS A 222 7.72 12.38 -10.64
N THR A 223 8.05 12.07 -11.89
CA THR A 223 7.75 12.91 -13.06
C THR A 223 6.59 12.36 -13.86
N VAL A 224 5.88 13.21 -14.60
CA VAL A 224 4.76 12.77 -15.46
C VAL A 224 5.23 11.72 -16.48
N LYS A 225 6.41 11.94 -17.09
CA LYS A 225 7.03 10.97 -18.00
C LYS A 225 7.35 9.66 -17.30
N GLY A 226 7.91 9.73 -16.08
CA GLY A 226 8.23 8.55 -15.29
C GLY A 226 6.99 7.73 -14.89
N ILE A 227 5.87 8.40 -14.58
CA ILE A 227 4.59 7.74 -14.31
C ILE A 227 4.08 6.99 -15.54
N LEU A 228 4.12 7.63 -16.72
CA LEU A 228 3.67 7.00 -17.96
C LEU A 228 4.55 5.80 -18.34
N VAL A 229 5.86 5.99 -18.36
CA VAL A 229 6.81 4.92 -18.76
C VAL A 229 6.87 3.81 -17.72
N GLY A 230 7.07 4.16 -16.45
CA GLY A 230 7.14 3.19 -15.36
C GLY A 230 5.82 2.45 -15.16
N GLY A 231 4.68 3.15 -15.27
CA GLY A 231 3.36 2.54 -15.23
C GLY A 231 3.14 1.56 -16.38
N PHE A 232 3.51 1.93 -17.60
CA PHE A 232 3.41 1.04 -18.77
C PHE A 232 4.26 -0.24 -18.61
N ILE A 233 5.52 -0.10 -18.16
CA ILE A 233 6.38 -1.25 -17.86
C ILE A 233 5.75 -2.14 -16.81
N THR A 234 5.17 -1.56 -15.75
CA THR A 234 4.51 -2.30 -14.68
C THR A 234 3.31 -3.10 -15.18
N ILE A 235 2.51 -2.52 -16.07
CA ILE A 235 1.37 -3.19 -16.70
C ILE A 235 1.85 -4.40 -17.53
N LEU A 236 2.92 -4.24 -18.30
CA LEU A 236 3.53 -5.35 -19.06
C LEU A 236 4.06 -6.45 -18.14
N VAL A 237 4.66 -6.09 -17.01
CA VAL A 237 5.09 -7.06 -16.00
C VAL A 237 3.87 -7.78 -15.39
N GLY A 238 2.78 -7.07 -15.09
CA GLY A 238 1.53 -7.70 -14.65
C GLY A 238 0.94 -8.66 -15.68
N TYR A 239 1.01 -8.31 -16.96
CA TYR A 239 0.67 -9.24 -18.03
C TYR A 239 1.57 -10.48 -18.04
N ALA A 240 2.89 -10.32 -17.89
CA ALA A 240 3.82 -11.44 -17.84
C ALA A 240 3.63 -12.35 -16.61
N LEU A 241 3.12 -11.81 -15.50
CA LEU A 241 2.86 -12.52 -14.25
C LEU A 241 1.47 -13.19 -14.19
N PHE A 242 0.72 -13.22 -15.30
CA PHE A 242 -0.63 -13.81 -15.36
C PHE A 242 -0.68 -15.27 -14.87
N TRP A 243 0.43 -16.01 -14.96
CA TRP A 243 0.54 -17.42 -14.56
C TRP A 243 0.39 -17.62 -13.04
N MET A 244 0.65 -16.60 -12.22
CA MET A 244 0.48 -16.65 -10.76
C MET A 244 -0.98 -16.47 -10.33
N THR A 245 -1.80 -15.90 -11.21
CA THR A 245 -3.17 -15.46 -10.90
C THR A 245 -4.23 -16.43 -11.44
N PRO A 246 -5.42 -16.48 -10.81
CA PRO A 246 -6.56 -17.21 -11.35
C PRO A 246 -7.23 -16.52 -12.56
N PHE A 247 -6.67 -15.39 -13.01
CA PHE A 247 -7.19 -14.57 -14.10
C PHE A 247 -6.71 -15.08 -15.47
N ARG A 248 -7.49 -14.84 -16.53
CA ARG A 248 -7.02 -14.96 -17.93
C ARG A 248 -5.97 -13.87 -18.23
N THR A 249 -5.20 -14.03 -19.30
CA THR A 249 -4.13 -13.09 -19.70
C THR A 249 -4.62 -11.64 -19.80
N TRP A 250 -5.73 -11.39 -20.48
CA TRP A 250 -6.30 -10.05 -20.60
C TRP A 250 -6.85 -9.51 -19.27
N GLN A 251 -7.36 -10.38 -18.41
CA GLN A 251 -7.86 -9.98 -17.08
C GLN A 251 -6.70 -9.56 -16.18
N ALA A 252 -5.58 -10.29 -16.19
CA ALA A 252 -4.37 -9.90 -15.46
C ALA A 252 -3.84 -8.52 -15.91
N LEU A 253 -3.88 -8.23 -17.22
CA LEU A 253 -3.55 -6.92 -17.77
C LEU A 253 -4.47 -5.81 -17.20
N VAL A 254 -5.78 -6.06 -17.20
CA VAL A 254 -6.77 -5.11 -16.66
C VAL A 254 -6.55 -4.87 -15.16
N MET A 255 -6.35 -5.94 -14.38
CA MET A 255 -6.08 -5.81 -12.95
C MET A 255 -4.79 -5.04 -12.68
N ALA A 256 -3.71 -5.33 -13.41
CA ALA A 256 -2.45 -4.59 -13.30
C ALA A 256 -2.63 -3.10 -13.64
N THR A 257 -3.40 -2.80 -14.69
CA THR A 257 -3.74 -1.42 -15.09
C THR A 257 -4.49 -0.69 -13.97
N ILE A 258 -5.50 -1.33 -13.38
CA ILE A 258 -6.27 -0.76 -12.27
C ILE A 258 -5.35 -0.47 -11.09
N ILE A 259 -4.49 -1.41 -10.68
CA ILE A 259 -3.55 -1.21 -9.57
C ILE A 259 -2.63 -0.01 -9.84
N VAL A 260 -2.06 0.08 -11.05
CA VAL A 260 -1.14 1.18 -11.41
C VAL A 260 -1.85 2.53 -11.41
N VAL A 261 -3.04 2.62 -12.02
CA VAL A 261 -3.80 3.88 -12.10
C VAL A 261 -4.27 4.35 -10.72
N THR A 262 -4.85 3.44 -9.93
CA THR A 262 -5.35 3.76 -8.59
C THR A 262 -4.20 4.07 -7.63
N GLY A 263 -3.07 3.37 -7.76
CA GLY A 263 -1.85 3.69 -7.03
C GLY A 263 -1.33 5.10 -7.32
N ALA A 264 -1.31 5.49 -8.60
CA ALA A 264 -0.94 6.85 -9.01
C ALA A 264 -1.90 7.92 -8.48
N PHE A 265 -3.21 7.62 -8.40
CA PHE A 265 -4.16 8.52 -7.72
C PHE A 265 -3.84 8.68 -6.24
N GLY A 266 -3.45 7.60 -5.56
CA GLY A 266 -3.00 7.68 -4.16
C GLY A 266 -1.81 8.62 -3.98
N ASP A 267 -0.79 8.51 -4.83
CA ASP A 267 0.35 9.43 -4.82
C ASP A 267 -0.10 10.90 -4.99
N ILE A 268 -0.97 11.18 -5.97
CA ILE A 268 -1.47 12.54 -6.24
C ILE A 268 -2.21 13.11 -5.02
N VAL A 269 -3.07 12.29 -4.39
CA VAL A 269 -3.87 12.72 -3.25
C VAL A 269 -2.98 12.98 -2.04
N ILE A 270 -2.05 12.09 -1.71
CA ILE A 270 -1.12 12.28 -0.58
C ILE A 270 -0.22 13.49 -0.80
N SER A 271 0.31 13.71 -2.02
CA SER A 271 1.06 14.94 -2.34
C SER A 271 0.21 16.21 -2.15
N SER A 272 -1.07 16.17 -2.53
CA SER A 272 -1.98 17.30 -2.33
C SER A 272 -2.26 17.57 -0.84
N VAL A 273 -2.40 16.51 -0.03
CA VAL A 273 -2.56 16.65 1.43
C VAL A 273 -1.30 17.21 2.07
N LYS A 274 -0.11 16.74 1.68
CA LYS A 274 1.16 17.32 2.15
C LYS A 274 1.20 18.83 1.89
N ARG A 275 0.84 19.26 0.68
CA ARG A 275 0.78 20.68 0.31
C ARG A 275 -0.20 21.46 1.19
N SER A 276 -1.36 20.87 1.51
CA SER A 276 -2.34 21.52 2.40
C SER A 276 -1.85 21.69 3.84
N LEU A 277 -0.95 20.82 4.31
CA LEU A 277 -0.40 20.86 5.66
C LEU A 277 0.78 21.83 5.81
N GLY A 278 1.35 22.34 4.70
CA GLY A 278 2.38 23.38 4.68
C GLY A 278 3.73 22.96 5.27
N SER A 279 4.47 23.91 5.85
CA SER A 279 5.84 23.73 6.40
C SER A 279 5.95 22.66 7.48
N ARG A 280 4.84 22.27 8.13
CA ARG A 280 4.81 21.21 9.15
C ARG A 280 5.24 19.84 8.63
N PHE A 281 5.09 19.60 7.33
CA PHE A 281 5.61 18.38 6.71
C PHE A 281 7.12 18.51 6.42
N LEU A 282 7.60 19.70 6.05
CA LEU A 282 8.99 19.99 5.67
C LEU A 282 9.95 20.01 6.88
N ASP A 283 9.51 20.50 8.04
CA ASP A 283 10.31 20.44 9.29
C ASP A 283 10.40 19.02 9.87
N GLY A 284 9.56 18.10 9.36
CA GLY A 284 9.41 16.75 9.86
C GLY A 284 10.37 15.71 9.29
N ASP A 285 11.14 16.04 8.25
CA ASP A 285 12.06 15.12 7.56
C ASP A 285 13.27 14.67 8.41
N LYS A 286 13.42 15.19 9.64
CA LYS A 286 14.52 14.84 10.55
C LYS A 286 14.20 13.70 11.52
N TYR A 287 12.97 13.19 11.59
CA TYR A 287 12.61 12.11 12.51
C TYR A 287 12.55 10.73 11.82
N ILE A 288 13.38 9.82 12.31
CA ILE A 288 13.44 8.41 11.92
C ILE A 288 12.03 7.79 12.02
N GLY A 289 11.40 7.51 10.88
CA GLY A 289 10.08 6.86 10.81
C GLY A 289 8.97 7.65 10.10
N ARG A 290 9.22 8.89 9.66
CA ARG A 290 8.31 9.62 8.76
C ARG A 290 8.56 9.23 7.30
N GLY A 291 7.51 8.85 6.58
CA GLY A 291 7.53 8.40 5.19
C GLY A 291 6.72 7.13 4.91
N ASN A 292 6.16 6.45 5.92
CA ASN A 292 5.35 5.25 5.67
C ASN A 292 4.04 5.61 4.98
N LEU A 293 3.41 6.73 5.38
CA LEU A 293 2.19 7.24 4.74
C LEU A 293 2.38 7.48 3.23
N GLU A 294 3.49 8.10 2.83
CA GLU A 294 3.78 8.33 1.41
C GLU A 294 4.18 7.06 0.67
N ARG A 295 4.95 6.18 1.31
CA ARG A 295 5.38 4.91 0.70
C ARG A 295 4.21 3.95 0.49
N LEU A 296 3.23 3.98 1.38
CA LEU A 296 2.04 3.14 1.31
C LEU A 296 0.90 3.78 0.53
N ALA A 297 1.03 5.03 0.06
CA ALA A 297 -0.01 5.73 -0.69
C ALA A 297 -0.54 4.91 -1.88
N PRO A 298 0.32 4.29 -2.72
CA PRO A 298 -0.18 3.46 -3.81
C PRO A 298 -0.94 2.22 -3.32
N LEU A 299 -0.48 1.59 -2.23
CA LEU A 299 -1.12 0.42 -1.62
C LEU A 299 -2.50 0.79 -1.03
N MET A 300 -2.59 1.92 -0.33
CA MET A 300 -3.82 2.37 0.34
C MET A 300 -4.95 2.60 -0.66
N PHE A 301 -4.65 3.19 -1.83
CA PHE A 301 -5.67 3.48 -2.83
C PHE A 301 -6.01 2.27 -3.70
N SER A 302 -5.03 1.44 -4.03
CA SER A 302 -5.25 0.28 -4.91
C SER A 302 -5.83 -0.93 -4.19
N ALA A 303 -5.53 -1.16 -2.91
CA ALA A 303 -5.99 -2.34 -2.16
C ALA A 303 -7.52 -2.52 -2.14
N PRO A 304 -8.33 -1.55 -1.72
CA PRO A 304 -9.79 -1.73 -1.67
C PRO A 304 -10.38 -1.91 -3.07
N ILE A 305 -9.89 -1.18 -4.07
CA ILE A 305 -10.40 -1.27 -5.44
C ILE A 305 -10.08 -2.64 -6.03
N TYR A 306 -8.83 -3.09 -5.89
CA TYR A 306 -8.41 -4.42 -6.32
C TYR A 306 -9.23 -5.53 -5.63
N TYR A 307 -9.41 -5.43 -4.32
CA TYR A 307 -10.18 -6.39 -3.54
C TYR A 307 -11.64 -6.47 -3.99
N HIS A 308 -12.34 -5.34 -4.11
CA HIS A 308 -13.76 -5.33 -4.50
C HIS A 308 -13.99 -5.80 -5.93
N ILE A 309 -13.09 -5.46 -6.88
CA ILE A 309 -13.19 -5.98 -8.25
C ILE A 309 -12.91 -7.48 -8.28
N THR A 310 -11.94 -7.95 -7.50
CA THR A 310 -11.65 -9.38 -7.35
C THR A 310 -12.84 -10.13 -6.74
N GLN A 311 -13.46 -9.58 -5.70
CA GLN A 311 -14.67 -10.11 -5.07
C GLN A 311 -15.82 -10.18 -6.07
N ALA A 312 -16.10 -9.09 -6.80
CA ALA A 312 -17.16 -9.05 -7.81
C ALA A 312 -16.91 -10.07 -8.93
N TYR A 313 -15.65 -10.26 -9.32
CA TYR A 313 -15.26 -11.26 -10.30
C TYR A 313 -15.52 -12.70 -9.82
N PHE A 314 -15.19 -13.00 -8.55
CA PHE A 314 -15.46 -14.33 -7.99
C PHE A 314 -16.95 -14.54 -7.73
N SER A 315 -17.70 -13.53 -7.28
CA SER A 315 -19.14 -13.66 -7.05
C SER A 315 -19.98 -13.75 -8.33
N ALA A 316 -19.46 -13.32 -9.48
CA ALA A 316 -20.18 -13.38 -10.75
C ALA A 316 -19.89 -14.66 -11.57
N ASN A 317 -18.83 -15.39 -11.24
CA ASN A 317 -18.42 -16.60 -11.95
C ASN A 317 -18.62 -17.88 -11.10
N TRP A 318 -19.36 -17.76 -9.99
CA TRP A 318 -19.79 -18.78 -9.04
C TRP A 318 -21.17 -18.40 -8.52
#